data_AF-A0A964AAJ0-F1
#
_entry.id   AF-A0A964AAJ0-F1
#
_cell.length_a   1.000
_cell.length_b   1.000
_cell.length_c   1.000
_cell.angle_alpha   90.00
_cell.angle_beta   90.00
_cell.angle_gamma   90.00
#
_symmetry.space_group_name_H-M   'P 1'
#
loop_
_entity.id
_entity.type
_entity.pdbx_description
1 polymer ?
#
loop_
_entity_poly.entity_id
_entity_poly.type
_entity_poly.pdbx_seq_one_letter_code
_entity_poly.pdbx_strand_id
1 'polypeptide(L)'
;MHSPRTALASLVALLGAGGCGLGPSAATKEGPPPEAPVVATQPPAPTPPPPIPTGRLVGRALADAAAAAVPPVEQGISGILQVVPRLREKSANEVAEAWLAVKKMGDLRAQDRALDAQGLEQWTCTDLVDLRSYEGAGLPPFGWRDRSRGRTYATPALAAVLIRAYEALLREQPDARISLGDLAQPGCGPLEYGNIVSWVEGRDARRLLARARLRGGVAVVLEDHTAADYPGEVERFPEPASPVLEEHRITGWTGDVEHLRLRVETRRYWSPTEPDADDREASVRIASRLISRGLEVSARKVRSYTPEGGTLELWRQHFIETSSKRQVVTLSTRKLRRGVDPAAIVEMRFSAWRPGKPRSYADEILWTRALPTAGADEARWQRSLMVREAGHVTHLAGEDADISWVTVGNLRHFAVDFDAIDVEQTWAWLGHLEAAAQEVGVPIDRILVDPRVKRLMSRKLSRAQKRTRLWNETIRLASGHDGHHHLRLAPPDEAANLAGMKTLRELSRYALTSTSGPASSAAAPNPAPMAESTPTPSR
;
A
#
# COMPACT_ATOMS: atom_id res chain seq x y z
N MET A 1 -7.76 5.68 -60.94
CA MET A 1 -6.47 5.12 -60.49
C MET A 1 -6.13 5.76 -59.15
N HIS A 2 -6.09 4.98 -58.08
CA HIS A 2 -5.47 5.18 -56.76
C HIS A 2 -6.35 4.54 -55.68
N SER A 3 -5.77 3.52 -55.05
CA SER A 3 -6.28 2.77 -53.91
C SER A 3 -5.95 3.52 -52.62
N PRO A 4 -6.67 3.25 -51.51
CA PRO A 4 -6.03 3.23 -50.21
C PRO A 4 -6.19 1.86 -49.55
N ARG A 5 -5.05 1.36 -49.08
CA ARG A 5 -4.89 0.17 -48.23
C ARG A 5 -5.21 0.54 -46.79
N THR A 6 -5.97 -0.34 -46.16
CA THR A 6 -6.32 -0.39 -44.74
C THR A 6 -5.08 -0.62 -43.88
N ALA A 7 -4.91 0.19 -42.84
CA ALA A 7 -3.88 0.03 -41.82
C ALA A 7 -4.32 -1.02 -40.79
N LEU A 8 -3.47 -2.02 -40.57
CA LEU A 8 -3.62 -3.08 -39.58
C LEU A 8 -2.23 -3.33 -39.00
N ALA A 9 -1.95 -2.80 -37.80
CA ALA A 9 -0.88 -3.24 -36.91
C ALA A 9 -0.85 -2.37 -35.64
N SER A 10 -1.08 -2.96 -34.47
CA SER A 10 -0.29 -2.76 -33.24
C SER A 10 -1.00 -3.41 -32.05
N LEU A 11 -0.60 -4.62 -31.65
CA LEU A 11 -0.54 -5.03 -30.23
C LEU A 11 0.13 -6.42 -30.06
N VAL A 12 1.44 -6.54 -30.26
CA VAL A 12 2.23 -7.66 -29.71
C VAL A 12 3.62 -7.13 -29.35
N ALA A 13 3.85 -6.79 -28.07
CA ALA A 13 5.18 -6.77 -27.42
C ALA A 13 5.06 -6.32 -25.96
N LEU A 14 4.81 -7.26 -25.04
CA LEU A 14 5.15 -7.05 -23.62
C LEU A 14 5.47 -8.37 -22.91
N LEU A 15 6.33 -9.17 -23.54
CA LEU A 15 7.04 -10.28 -22.93
C LEU A 15 8.44 -10.39 -23.56
N GLY A 16 9.45 -9.78 -22.91
CA GLY A 16 10.86 -10.08 -23.19
C GLY A 16 11.79 -8.87 -23.28
N ALA A 17 12.47 -8.54 -22.19
CA ALA A 17 13.77 -7.87 -22.22
C ALA A 17 14.53 -8.14 -20.91
N GLY A 18 15.14 -9.32 -20.83
CA GLY A 18 16.18 -9.65 -19.87
C GLY A 18 17.29 -10.34 -20.65
N GLY A 19 18.30 -9.59 -21.05
CA GLY A 19 19.41 -10.08 -21.87
C GLY A 19 20.54 -9.07 -21.91
N CYS A 20 21.37 -9.05 -20.87
CA CYS A 20 22.68 -8.41 -20.91
C CYS A 20 23.64 -9.34 -21.66
N GLY A 21 24.01 -8.97 -22.89
CA GLY A 21 25.15 -9.55 -23.59
C GLY A 21 26.44 -8.91 -23.07
N LEU A 22 27.34 -9.73 -22.53
CA LEU A 22 28.73 -9.38 -22.28
C LEU A 22 29.57 -9.88 -23.46
N GLY A 23 30.21 -8.96 -24.18
CA GLY A 23 31.35 -9.25 -25.05
C GLY A 23 32.66 -8.97 -24.32
N PRO A 24 33.76 -9.66 -24.65
CA PRO A 24 35.00 -9.63 -23.88
C PRO A 24 35.86 -8.42 -24.24
N SER A 25 36.50 -7.81 -23.25
CA SER A 25 37.65 -6.93 -23.49
C SER A 25 38.73 -7.23 -22.46
N ALA A 26 39.85 -7.74 -22.99
CA ALA A 26 41.07 -7.99 -22.27
C ALA A 26 41.83 -6.67 -22.09
N ALA A 27 42.18 -6.33 -20.86
CA ALA A 27 43.25 -5.40 -20.55
C ALA A 27 43.85 -5.76 -19.18
N THR A 28 45.00 -6.41 -19.23
CA THR A 28 45.89 -6.68 -18.11
C THR A 28 46.43 -5.37 -17.53
N LYS A 29 46.15 -5.11 -16.25
CA LYS A 29 46.96 -4.23 -15.41
C LYS A 29 47.46 -5.04 -14.23
N GLU A 30 48.77 -5.23 -14.19
CA GLU A 30 49.50 -5.79 -13.06
C GLU A 30 49.30 -4.90 -11.83
N GLY A 31 48.81 -5.50 -10.74
CA GLY A 31 48.76 -4.91 -9.41
C GLY A 31 49.92 -5.43 -8.55
N PRO A 32 50.34 -4.68 -7.53
CA PRO A 32 51.45 -5.03 -6.64
C PRO A 32 51.15 -6.30 -5.80
N PRO A 33 52.19 -7.00 -5.29
CA PRO A 33 52.04 -8.28 -4.62
C PRO A 33 51.26 -8.17 -3.31
N PRO A 34 50.56 -9.24 -2.89
CA PRO A 34 49.73 -9.23 -1.69
C PRO A 34 50.57 -9.21 -0.41
N GLU A 35 50.15 -8.38 0.54
CA GLU A 35 50.59 -8.42 1.94
C GLU A 35 50.20 -9.75 2.60
N ALA A 36 51.06 -10.20 3.52
CA ALA A 36 50.90 -11.44 4.26
C ALA A 36 49.57 -11.49 5.05
N PRO A 37 48.94 -12.67 5.20
CA PRO A 37 47.67 -12.80 5.88
C PRO A 37 47.81 -12.51 7.38
N VAL A 38 47.07 -11.49 7.83
CA VAL A 38 46.79 -11.28 9.25
C VAL A 38 45.91 -12.45 9.73
N VAL A 39 46.45 -13.23 10.66
CA VAL A 39 45.72 -14.31 11.34
C VAL A 39 44.62 -13.69 12.18
N ALA A 40 43.39 -13.67 11.65
CA ALA A 40 42.20 -13.33 12.42
C ALA A 40 41.88 -14.52 13.34
N THR A 41 41.99 -14.30 14.65
CA THR A 41 41.46 -15.22 15.67
C THR A 41 39.96 -15.41 15.44
N GLN A 42 39.54 -16.67 15.25
CA GLN A 42 38.12 -17.02 15.15
C GLN A 42 37.36 -16.52 16.38
N PRO A 43 36.23 -15.81 16.21
CA PRO A 43 35.31 -15.58 17.31
C PRO A 43 34.77 -16.93 17.82
N PRO A 44 34.50 -17.08 19.12
CA PRO A 44 34.00 -18.32 19.68
C PRO A 44 32.67 -18.72 19.01
N ALA A 45 32.51 -20.02 18.75
CA ALA A 45 31.30 -20.57 18.20
C ALA A 45 30.09 -20.15 19.05
N PRO A 46 28.96 -19.75 18.43
CA PRO A 46 27.76 -19.39 19.18
C PRO A 46 27.30 -20.58 20.00
N THR A 47 27.01 -20.33 21.28
CA THR A 47 26.45 -21.31 22.21
C THR A 47 25.16 -21.86 21.60
N PRO A 48 24.97 -23.19 21.54
CA PRO A 48 23.70 -23.74 21.07
C PRO A 48 22.57 -23.22 21.97
N PRO A 49 21.40 -22.89 21.39
CA PRO A 49 20.26 -22.45 22.19
C PRO A 49 19.89 -23.55 23.19
N PRO A 50 19.41 -23.17 24.39
CA PRO A 50 19.00 -24.15 25.39
C PRO A 50 17.94 -25.09 24.79
N PRO A 51 17.99 -26.39 25.12
CA PRO A 51 17.00 -27.33 24.65
C PRO A 51 15.60 -26.86 25.08
N ILE A 52 14.71 -26.75 24.09
CA ILE A 52 13.30 -26.43 24.32
C ILE A 52 12.74 -27.50 25.26
N PRO A 53 12.05 -27.13 26.36
CA PRO A 53 11.49 -28.11 27.28
C PRO A 53 10.43 -28.94 26.57
N THR A 54 10.82 -30.13 26.12
CA THR A 54 9.89 -31.16 25.67
C THR A 54 9.28 -31.81 26.90
N GLY A 55 8.20 -31.22 27.42
CA GLY A 55 7.49 -31.80 28.55
C GLY A 55 6.35 -30.95 29.09
N ARG A 56 5.12 -31.37 28.77
CA ARG A 56 3.85 -31.05 29.46
C ARG A 56 3.40 -29.58 29.48
N LEU A 57 2.78 -29.20 28.36
CA LEU A 57 1.50 -28.47 28.36
C LEU A 57 0.55 -29.16 27.37
N VAL A 58 0.31 -30.45 27.63
CA VAL A 58 -0.89 -31.15 27.17
C VAL A 58 -2.01 -30.63 28.06
N GLY A 59 -2.77 -29.66 27.55
CA GLY A 59 -3.87 -29.08 28.31
C GLY A 59 -4.54 -27.92 27.60
N ARG A 60 -5.54 -28.24 26.76
CA ARG A 60 -6.74 -27.44 26.51
C ARG A 60 -6.54 -25.99 26.03
N ALA A 61 -6.47 -25.76 24.70
CA ALA A 61 -7.01 -24.53 24.10
C ALA A 61 -6.98 -24.51 22.56
N LEU A 62 -6.03 -25.19 21.89
CA LEU A 62 -5.73 -24.90 20.47
C LEU A 62 -6.00 -26.06 19.49
N ALA A 63 -6.59 -27.17 19.93
CA ALA A 63 -6.94 -28.29 19.05
C ALA A 63 -8.46 -28.49 18.86
N ASP A 64 -9.31 -27.87 19.69
CA ASP A 64 -10.78 -28.06 19.64
C ASP A 64 -11.53 -26.90 18.94
N ALA A 65 -10.83 -25.97 18.28
CA ALA A 65 -11.44 -24.98 17.38
C ALA A 65 -11.43 -25.41 15.90
N ALA A 66 -11.07 -26.67 15.62
CA ALA A 66 -11.34 -27.29 14.33
C ALA A 66 -12.79 -27.81 14.33
N ALA A 67 -13.64 -27.17 13.53
CA ALA A 67 -15.00 -27.57 13.21
C ALA A 67 -16.12 -27.26 14.23
N ALA A 68 -16.09 -26.10 14.89
CA ALA A 68 -17.36 -25.45 15.19
C ALA A 68 -18.02 -25.12 13.84
N ALA A 69 -19.17 -25.73 13.57
CA ALA A 69 -19.93 -25.46 12.35
C ALA A 69 -20.25 -23.96 12.30
N VAL A 70 -19.52 -23.21 11.47
CA VAL A 70 -19.86 -21.81 11.17
C VAL A 70 -21.32 -21.81 10.68
N PRO A 71 -22.23 -21.10 11.35
CA PRO A 71 -23.65 -21.13 11.02
C PRO A 71 -23.89 -20.61 9.60
N PRO A 72 -24.99 -21.02 8.96
CA PRO A 72 -25.35 -20.48 7.65
C PRO A 72 -25.47 -18.95 7.71
N VAL A 73 -25.02 -18.27 6.65
CA VAL A 73 -25.12 -16.80 6.48
C VAL A 73 -26.58 -16.31 6.45
N GLU A 74 -27.55 -17.21 6.55
CA GLU A 74 -28.94 -16.91 6.92
C GLU A 74 -29.06 -16.09 8.23
N GLN A 75 -28.01 -15.98 9.05
CA GLN A 75 -27.97 -15.13 10.25
C GLN A 75 -27.61 -13.65 10.00
N GLY A 76 -27.53 -13.19 8.75
CA GLY A 76 -27.29 -11.78 8.43
C GLY A 76 -25.94 -11.26 8.96
N ILE A 77 -25.93 -10.03 9.47
CA ILE A 77 -24.72 -9.35 9.97
C ILE A 77 -23.96 -10.19 11.01
N SER A 78 -24.68 -10.84 11.93
CA SER A 78 -24.08 -11.64 13.02
C SER A 78 -23.29 -12.84 12.48
N GLY A 79 -23.76 -13.49 11.41
CA GLY A 79 -23.03 -14.60 10.78
C GLY A 79 -21.72 -14.15 10.14
N ILE A 80 -21.71 -12.98 9.50
CA ILE A 80 -20.48 -12.41 8.92
C ILE A 80 -19.49 -11.99 10.01
N LEU A 81 -19.95 -11.40 11.12
CA LEU A 81 -19.05 -10.99 12.21
C LEU A 81 -18.41 -12.18 12.96
N GLN A 82 -18.97 -13.39 12.86
CA GLN A 82 -18.33 -14.59 13.41
C GLN A 82 -17.13 -15.07 12.60
N VAL A 83 -17.08 -14.74 11.30
CA VAL A 83 -15.99 -15.12 10.40
C VAL A 83 -14.99 -13.99 10.17
N VAL A 84 -15.41 -12.74 10.37
CA VAL A 84 -14.50 -11.58 10.40
C VAL A 84 -13.87 -11.46 11.79
N PRO A 85 -12.54 -11.49 11.93
CA PRO A 85 -11.90 -11.47 13.23
C PRO A 85 -12.13 -10.14 13.95
N ARG A 86 -12.34 -10.19 15.27
CA ARG A 86 -12.28 -9.00 16.11
C ARG A 86 -10.82 -8.57 16.22
N LEU A 87 -10.54 -7.29 15.93
CA LEU A 87 -9.20 -6.77 15.95
C LEU A 87 -8.73 -6.52 17.39
N ARG A 88 -7.46 -6.87 17.62
CA ARG A 88 -6.74 -6.70 18.88
C ARG A 88 -5.95 -5.39 18.79
N GLU A 89 -6.20 -4.51 19.74
CA GLU A 89 -5.48 -3.25 19.81
C GLU A 89 -4.04 -3.48 20.31
N LYS A 90 -3.11 -2.85 19.60
CA LYS A 90 -1.67 -2.88 19.80
C LYS A 90 -1.11 -1.50 19.53
N SER A 91 0.02 -1.17 20.13
CA SER A 91 0.73 0.05 19.76
C SER A 91 1.21 -0.02 18.32
N ALA A 92 1.32 1.12 17.65
CA ALA A 92 1.83 1.19 16.29
C ALA A 92 3.23 0.55 16.15
N ASN A 93 4.08 0.71 17.17
CA ASN A 93 5.44 0.16 17.22
C ASN A 93 5.42 -1.37 17.33
N GLU A 94 4.63 -1.96 18.23
CA GLU A 94 4.47 -3.41 18.33
C GLU A 94 4.01 -4.02 17.00
N VAL A 95 3.05 -3.38 16.33
CA VAL A 95 2.56 -3.83 15.02
C VAL A 95 3.68 -3.78 13.99
N ALA A 96 4.39 -2.67 13.87
CA ALA A 96 5.45 -2.51 12.89
C ALA A 96 6.63 -3.45 13.12
N GLU A 97 7.08 -3.62 14.37
CA GLU A 97 8.15 -4.55 14.73
C GLU A 97 7.80 -5.99 14.36
N ALA A 98 6.59 -6.44 14.68
CA ALA A 98 6.13 -7.78 14.33
C ALA A 98 6.11 -7.98 12.80
N TRP A 99 5.59 -7.02 12.05
CA TRP A 99 5.61 -7.07 10.58
C TRP A 99 7.03 -7.05 10.00
N LEU A 100 7.94 -6.24 10.56
CA LEU A 100 9.33 -6.20 10.12
C LEU A 100 10.07 -7.50 10.44
N ALA A 101 9.80 -8.11 11.60
CA ALA A 101 10.35 -9.42 11.95
C ALA A 101 9.95 -10.48 10.91
N VAL A 102 8.68 -10.50 10.51
CA VAL A 102 8.19 -11.39 9.46
C VAL A 102 8.79 -11.06 8.08
N LYS A 103 8.89 -9.78 7.71
CA LYS A 103 9.49 -9.34 6.43
C LYS A 103 10.98 -9.71 6.32
N LYS A 104 11.70 -9.81 7.44
CA LYS A 104 13.12 -10.19 7.49
C LYS A 104 13.35 -11.70 7.44
N MET A 105 12.31 -12.52 7.52
CA MET A 105 12.43 -13.98 7.38
C MET A 105 12.83 -14.35 5.95
N GLY A 106 13.92 -15.10 5.79
CA GLY A 106 14.36 -15.59 4.48
C GLY A 106 13.56 -16.79 3.95
N ASP A 107 12.95 -17.59 4.84
CA ASP A 107 12.09 -18.72 4.47
C ASP A 107 10.64 -18.25 4.29
N LEU A 108 10.13 -18.39 3.05
CA LEU A 108 8.78 -17.99 2.66
C LEU A 108 7.66 -18.74 3.39
N ARG A 109 7.88 -20.02 3.71
CA ARG A 109 6.89 -20.80 4.46
C ARG A 109 6.90 -20.41 5.93
N ALA A 110 8.07 -20.12 6.48
CA ALA A 110 8.17 -19.59 7.84
C ALA A 110 7.50 -18.21 7.93
N GLN A 111 7.69 -17.38 6.90
CA GLN A 111 7.06 -16.08 6.78
C GLN A 111 5.53 -16.18 6.79
N ASP A 112 4.93 -17.03 5.94
CA ASP A 112 3.47 -17.22 5.89
C ASP A 112 2.92 -17.82 7.19
N ARG A 113 3.58 -18.85 7.74
CA ARG A 113 3.20 -19.41 9.04
C ARG A 113 3.27 -18.40 10.16
N ALA A 114 4.27 -17.50 10.17
CA ALA A 114 4.40 -16.49 11.19
C ALA A 114 3.25 -15.47 11.12
N LEU A 115 2.80 -15.12 9.90
CA LEU A 115 1.62 -14.27 9.71
C LEU A 115 0.38 -14.91 10.31
N ASP A 116 0.09 -16.17 9.93
CA ASP A 116 -1.09 -16.89 10.41
C ASP A 116 -1.03 -17.19 11.92
N ALA A 117 0.13 -17.59 12.45
CA ALA A 117 0.29 -17.98 13.86
C ALA A 117 0.27 -16.80 14.83
N GLN A 118 0.88 -15.67 14.46
CA GLN A 118 0.82 -14.45 15.28
C GLN A 118 -0.54 -13.75 15.14
N GLY A 119 -1.27 -14.04 14.06
CA GLY A 119 -2.51 -13.37 13.71
C GLY A 119 -2.28 -11.87 13.55
N LEU A 120 -1.22 -11.49 12.84
CA LEU A 120 -0.84 -10.07 12.66
C LEU A 120 -1.89 -9.31 11.86
N GLU A 121 -2.61 -10.00 10.95
CA GLU A 121 -3.80 -9.42 10.33
C GLU A 121 -4.93 -9.18 11.32
N GLN A 122 -4.88 -9.67 12.55
CA GLN A 122 -5.89 -9.38 13.56
C GLN A 122 -5.46 -8.26 14.48
N TRP A 123 -4.30 -7.63 14.25
CA TRP A 123 -3.84 -6.51 15.05
C TRP A 123 -4.30 -5.22 14.41
N THR A 124 -4.55 -4.23 15.25
CA THR A 124 -4.80 -2.86 14.85
C THR A 124 -4.15 -1.90 15.83
N CYS A 125 -3.86 -0.69 15.37
CA CYS A 125 -3.47 0.41 16.24
C CYS A 125 -4.54 1.52 16.20
N THR A 126 -4.73 2.19 17.33
CA THR A 126 -5.68 3.30 17.52
C THR A 126 -4.98 4.57 18.01
N ASP A 127 -3.66 4.49 18.20
CA ASP A 127 -2.76 5.57 18.60
C ASP A 127 -2.30 6.46 17.43
N LEU A 128 -2.76 6.18 16.20
CA LEU A 128 -2.55 7.04 15.03
C LEU A 128 -3.69 8.03 14.81
N VAL A 129 -3.36 9.19 14.24
CA VAL A 129 -4.30 10.24 13.87
C VAL A 129 -4.37 10.39 12.36
N ASP A 130 -5.56 10.64 11.82
CA ASP A 130 -5.76 10.96 10.41
C ASP A 130 -5.42 12.42 10.15
N LEU A 131 -4.35 12.70 9.39
CA LEU A 131 -3.94 14.06 9.06
C LEU A 131 -5.02 14.84 8.29
N ARG A 132 -5.87 14.16 7.49
CA ARG A 132 -6.94 14.83 6.75
C ARG A 132 -8.00 15.44 7.63
N SER A 133 -8.26 14.82 8.79
CA SER A 133 -9.26 15.33 9.75
C SER A 133 -8.91 16.73 10.25
N TYR A 134 -7.65 17.13 10.14
CA TYR A 134 -7.17 18.43 10.55
C TYR A 134 -7.23 19.51 9.46
N GLU A 135 -7.38 19.15 8.18
CA GLU A 135 -7.52 20.14 7.09
C GLU A 135 -8.81 20.95 7.22
N GLY A 136 -9.90 20.28 7.61
CA GLY A 136 -11.18 20.92 7.91
C GLY A 136 -11.15 21.76 9.19
N ALA A 137 -10.12 21.58 10.02
CA ALA A 137 -9.90 22.34 11.25
C ALA A 137 -8.89 23.47 11.03
N GLY A 138 -8.89 24.12 9.86
CA GLY A 138 -8.11 25.33 9.57
C GLY A 138 -6.59 25.19 9.61
N LEU A 139 -6.06 23.96 9.62
CA LEU A 139 -4.63 23.71 9.53
C LEU A 139 -4.14 23.86 8.08
N PRO A 140 -2.82 24.03 7.86
CA PRO A 140 -2.26 24.17 6.52
C PRO A 140 -2.80 23.13 5.54
N PRO A 141 -3.34 23.54 4.38
CA PRO A 141 -3.89 22.61 3.42
C PRO A 141 -2.72 21.89 2.74
N PHE A 142 -2.44 20.67 3.17
CA PHE A 142 -1.53 19.82 2.43
C PHE A 142 -2.17 19.52 1.07
N GLY A 143 -1.34 19.51 0.03
CA GLY A 143 -1.72 18.76 -1.16
C GLY A 143 -1.74 17.27 -0.83
N TRP A 144 -2.54 16.48 -1.52
CA TRP A 144 -2.48 15.02 -1.42
C TRP A 144 -2.13 14.47 -2.77
N ARG A 145 -1.04 13.69 -2.84
CA ARG A 145 -0.67 12.98 -4.07
C ARG A 145 -1.81 12.12 -4.58
N ASP A 146 -2.52 11.49 -3.66
CA ASP A 146 -3.63 10.61 -3.97
C ASP A 146 -4.64 10.61 -2.83
N ARG A 147 -5.81 11.20 -3.08
CA ARG A 147 -6.89 11.26 -2.09
C ARG A 147 -7.50 9.88 -1.82
N SER A 148 -7.38 8.89 -2.70
CA SER A 148 -8.05 7.60 -2.48
C SER A 148 -7.21 6.56 -1.76
N ARG A 149 -5.89 6.71 -1.69
CA ARG A 149 -5.01 5.66 -1.12
C ARG A 149 -5.21 5.36 0.37
N GLY A 150 -5.91 6.22 1.11
CA GLY A 150 -6.17 6.03 2.54
C GLY A 150 -4.91 6.02 3.42
N ARG A 151 -3.77 6.51 2.90
CA ARG A 151 -2.47 6.53 3.58
C ARG A 151 -2.23 7.87 4.24
N THR A 152 -3.09 8.22 5.19
CA THR A 152 -3.12 9.56 5.81
C THR A 152 -2.92 9.54 7.30
N TYR A 153 -2.59 8.39 7.86
CA TYR A 153 -2.42 8.22 9.29
C TYR A 153 -0.96 8.41 9.69
N ALA A 154 -0.76 9.09 10.82
CA ALA A 154 0.55 9.30 11.42
C ALA A 154 0.47 9.15 12.94
N THR A 155 1.62 8.97 13.59
CA THR A 155 1.67 9.17 15.04
C THR A 155 1.33 10.63 15.36
N PRO A 156 0.80 10.93 16.56
CA PRO A 156 0.58 12.30 16.99
C PRO A 156 1.84 13.15 16.90
N ALA A 157 3.00 12.55 17.18
CA ALA A 157 4.29 13.21 17.07
C ALA A 157 4.62 13.57 15.61
N LEU A 158 4.50 12.63 14.66
CA LEU A 158 4.73 12.94 13.23
C LEU A 158 3.73 13.96 12.69
N ALA A 159 2.44 13.82 13.03
CA ALA A 159 1.42 14.78 12.63
C ALA A 159 1.76 16.20 13.11
N ALA A 160 2.13 16.34 14.39
CA ALA A 160 2.56 17.61 14.97
C ALA A 160 3.81 18.17 14.27
N VAL A 161 4.81 17.35 13.99
CA VAL A 161 6.03 17.75 13.26
C VAL A 161 5.68 18.28 11.87
N LEU A 162 4.87 17.53 11.10
CA LEU A 162 4.47 17.91 9.75
C LEU A 162 3.70 19.23 9.74
N ILE A 163 2.71 19.37 10.63
CA ILE A 163 1.88 20.58 10.68
C ILE A 163 2.71 21.78 11.12
N ARG A 164 3.46 21.69 12.23
CA ARG A 164 4.30 22.81 12.72
C ARG A 164 5.34 23.22 11.70
N ALA A 165 6.00 22.26 11.06
CA ALA A 165 6.97 22.56 10.02
C ALA A 165 6.31 23.28 8.84
N TYR A 166 5.08 22.91 8.47
CA TYR A 166 4.41 23.53 7.34
C TYR A 166 3.86 24.91 7.70
N GLU A 167 3.38 25.13 8.92
CA GLU A 167 3.06 26.46 9.44
C GLU A 167 4.28 27.38 9.47
N ALA A 168 5.43 26.88 9.90
CA ALA A 168 6.68 27.63 9.86
C ALA A 168 7.06 27.99 8.42
N LEU A 169 6.97 27.03 7.49
CA LEU A 169 7.20 27.29 6.08
C LEU A 169 6.24 28.33 5.51
N LEU A 170 4.94 28.22 5.78
CA LEU A 170 3.92 29.15 5.27
C LEU A 170 4.06 30.56 5.85
N ARG A 171 4.58 30.70 7.08
CA ARG A 171 4.89 32.03 7.66
C ARG A 171 6.03 32.71 6.92
N GLU A 172 7.03 31.95 6.49
CA GLU A 172 8.17 32.48 5.73
C GLU A 172 7.84 32.61 4.24
N GLN A 173 7.01 31.72 3.72
CA GLN A 173 6.74 31.50 2.31
C GLN A 173 5.25 31.16 2.13
N PRO A 174 4.35 32.18 2.13
CA PRO A 174 2.90 31.97 2.07
C PRO A 174 2.42 31.19 0.85
N ASP A 175 3.18 31.27 -0.24
CA ASP A 175 2.91 30.56 -1.48
C ASP A 175 3.46 29.13 -1.50
N ALA A 176 4.31 28.73 -0.55
CA ALA A 176 4.85 27.38 -0.55
C ALA A 176 3.72 26.34 -0.46
N ARG A 177 3.79 25.31 -1.31
CA ARG A 177 2.91 24.15 -1.22
C ARG A 177 3.72 22.90 -1.01
N ILE A 178 3.19 22.06 -0.15
CA ILE A 178 3.70 20.72 0.07
C ILE A 178 2.55 19.76 -0.12
N SER A 179 2.81 18.68 -0.85
CA SER A 179 1.90 17.57 -0.94
C SER A 179 2.41 16.40 -0.11
N LEU A 180 1.50 15.74 0.60
CA LEU A 180 1.76 14.49 1.27
C LEU A 180 1.41 13.32 0.35
N GLY A 181 2.27 12.32 0.38
CA GLY A 181 2.17 11.08 -0.38
C GLY A 181 1.70 9.96 0.54
N ASP A 182 2.44 8.86 0.58
CA ASP A 182 2.14 7.76 1.48
C ASP A 182 2.51 8.16 2.93
N LEU A 183 1.55 8.07 3.86
CA LEU A 183 1.78 7.86 5.30
C LEU A 183 1.34 6.44 5.69
N ALA A 184 0.98 6.21 6.95
CA ALA A 184 0.44 4.93 7.37
C ALA A 184 -1.02 4.75 6.96
N GLN A 185 -1.41 3.48 6.88
CA GLN A 185 -2.80 3.06 6.73
C GLN A 185 -3.53 3.07 8.08
N PRO A 186 -4.86 3.21 8.07
CA PRO A 186 -5.67 3.05 9.27
C PRO A 186 -5.45 1.68 9.90
N GLY A 187 -5.22 1.68 11.22
CA GLY A 187 -5.01 0.45 11.98
C GLY A 187 -3.59 -0.11 11.93
N CYS A 188 -2.63 0.58 11.32
CA CYS A 188 -1.27 0.07 11.13
C CYS A 188 -1.23 -1.23 10.32
N GLY A 189 -0.04 -1.80 10.14
CA GLY A 189 0.14 -3.09 9.48
C GLY A 189 0.81 -2.98 8.12
N PRO A 190 0.70 -4.00 7.26
CA PRO A 190 1.49 -4.09 6.06
C PRO A 190 0.97 -3.14 4.98
N LEU A 191 1.82 -2.26 4.46
CA LEU A 191 1.55 -1.66 3.16
C LEU A 191 1.72 -2.71 2.04
N GLU A 192 0.60 -3.25 1.59
CA GLU A 192 0.53 -4.18 0.47
C GLU A 192 0.23 -3.43 -0.84
N TYR A 193 1.01 -3.69 -1.90
CA TYR A 193 0.68 -3.21 -3.26
C TYR A 193 -0.74 -3.66 -3.62
N GLY A 194 -1.55 -2.71 -4.08
CA GLY A 194 -2.89 -2.97 -4.60
C GLY A 194 -4.01 -2.83 -3.60
N ASN A 195 -3.72 -2.65 -2.31
CA ASN A 195 -4.74 -2.50 -1.29
C ASN A 195 -4.79 -1.05 -0.77
N ILE A 196 -6.00 -0.51 -0.76
CA ILE A 196 -6.40 0.66 0.03
C ILE A 196 -6.98 0.12 1.32
N VAL A 197 -6.63 0.67 2.48
CA VAL A 197 -7.20 0.24 3.76
C VAL A 197 -7.95 1.41 4.36
N SER A 198 -9.16 1.16 4.87
CA SER A 198 -10.02 2.18 5.48
C SER A 198 -10.74 1.64 6.72
N TRP A 199 -11.13 2.58 7.60
CA TRP A 199 -12.17 2.32 8.61
C TRP A 199 -13.52 2.73 8.04
N VAL A 200 -14.49 1.83 8.11
CA VAL A 200 -15.88 2.10 7.74
C VAL A 200 -16.75 1.93 8.98
N GLU A 201 -17.64 2.88 9.22
CA GLU A 201 -18.42 2.98 10.46
C GLU A 201 -19.91 3.23 10.18
N GLY A 202 -20.73 3.15 11.23
CA GLY A 202 -22.12 3.58 11.18
C GLY A 202 -22.97 2.89 10.10
N ARG A 203 -23.68 3.69 9.30
CA ARG A 203 -24.58 3.18 8.24
C ARG A 203 -23.83 2.41 7.16
N ASP A 204 -22.64 2.86 6.79
CA ASP A 204 -21.85 2.23 5.72
C ASP A 204 -21.26 0.90 6.17
N ALA A 205 -20.84 0.79 7.43
CA ALA A 205 -20.40 -0.49 8.00
C ALA A 205 -21.52 -1.54 7.96
N ARG A 206 -22.73 -1.14 8.39
CA ARG A 206 -23.91 -2.02 8.33
C ARG A 206 -24.26 -2.39 6.89
N ARG A 207 -24.16 -1.45 5.95
CA ARG A 207 -24.37 -1.69 4.51
C ARG A 207 -23.38 -2.71 3.95
N LEU A 208 -22.09 -2.57 4.25
CA LEU A 208 -21.07 -3.51 3.80
C LEU A 208 -21.31 -4.91 4.37
N LEU A 209 -21.59 -5.05 5.67
CA LEU A 209 -21.87 -6.36 6.28
C LEU A 209 -23.11 -7.03 5.70
N ALA A 210 -24.17 -6.27 5.43
CA ALA A 210 -25.39 -6.80 4.81
C ALA A 210 -25.13 -7.35 3.39
N ARG A 211 -24.20 -6.72 2.65
CA ARG A 211 -23.84 -7.13 1.28
C ARG A 211 -22.70 -8.13 1.21
N ALA A 212 -21.94 -8.30 2.29
CA ALA A 212 -20.78 -9.17 2.31
C ALA A 212 -21.17 -10.63 2.03
N ARG A 213 -20.30 -11.34 1.31
CA ARG A 213 -20.37 -12.78 1.05
C ARG A 213 -19.01 -13.39 1.35
N LEU A 214 -18.96 -14.62 1.87
CA LEU A 214 -17.67 -15.31 1.96
C LEU A 214 -17.18 -15.71 0.57
N ARG A 215 -15.97 -15.28 0.23
CA ARG A 215 -15.24 -15.68 -0.96
C ARG A 215 -13.84 -16.09 -0.56
N GLY A 216 -13.51 -17.37 -0.75
CA GLY A 216 -12.21 -17.91 -0.34
C GLY A 216 -11.94 -17.81 1.17
N GLY A 217 -12.99 -17.86 2.00
CA GLY A 217 -12.91 -17.73 3.46
C GLY A 217 -12.78 -16.30 3.98
N VAL A 218 -12.96 -15.28 3.12
CA VAL A 218 -12.92 -13.86 3.49
C VAL A 218 -14.26 -13.22 3.19
N ALA A 219 -14.74 -12.32 4.05
CA ALA A 219 -15.95 -11.55 3.79
C ALA A 219 -15.65 -10.46 2.73
N VAL A 220 -16.32 -10.54 1.60
CA VAL A 220 -16.07 -9.68 0.43
C VAL A 220 -17.37 -9.04 -0.06
N VAL A 221 -17.31 -7.77 -0.45
CA VAL A 221 -18.32 -7.07 -1.26
C VAL A 221 -17.69 -6.71 -2.59
N LEU A 222 -18.38 -6.99 -3.70
CA LEU A 222 -17.99 -6.53 -5.02
C LEU A 222 -18.95 -5.42 -5.45
N GLU A 223 -18.41 -4.35 -6.02
CA GLU A 223 -19.16 -3.22 -6.52
C GLU A 223 -18.64 -2.82 -7.90
N ASP A 224 -19.55 -2.58 -8.84
CA ASP A 224 -19.22 -2.03 -10.14
C ASP A 224 -19.38 -0.50 -10.09
N HIS A 225 -18.33 0.18 -10.53
CA HIS A 225 -18.21 1.64 -10.61
C HIS A 225 -17.74 2.04 -12.01
N THR A 226 -17.67 3.34 -12.24
CA THR A 226 -17.02 3.97 -13.40
C THR A 226 -15.86 4.83 -12.94
N ALA A 227 -14.91 5.11 -13.84
CA ALA A 227 -13.80 6.02 -13.54
C ALA A 227 -14.28 7.43 -13.12
N ALA A 228 -15.46 7.86 -13.58
CA ALA A 228 -16.09 9.12 -13.21
C ALA A 228 -16.46 9.21 -11.71
N ASP A 229 -16.63 8.07 -11.02
CA ASP A 229 -16.85 8.01 -9.58
C ASP A 229 -15.58 8.39 -8.77
N TYR A 230 -14.43 8.51 -9.44
CA TYR A 230 -13.15 8.93 -8.88
C TYR A 230 -12.64 10.22 -9.56
N PRO A 231 -13.30 11.38 -9.37
CA PRO A 231 -13.01 12.61 -10.11
C PRO A 231 -11.58 13.13 -9.91
N GLY A 232 -10.92 12.79 -8.80
CA GLY A 232 -9.52 13.14 -8.54
C GLY A 232 -8.49 12.20 -9.19
N GLU A 233 -8.94 11.19 -9.93
CA GLU A 233 -8.10 10.11 -10.45
C GLU A 233 -8.40 9.78 -11.92
N VAL A 234 -9.19 10.60 -12.60
CA VAL A 234 -9.63 10.34 -13.99
C VAL A 234 -8.45 10.06 -14.92
N GLU A 235 -7.30 10.72 -14.72
CA GLU A 235 -6.07 10.52 -15.50
C GLU A 235 -5.45 9.11 -15.35
N ARG A 236 -5.84 8.34 -14.33
CA ARG A 236 -5.40 6.95 -14.13
C ARG A 236 -6.18 5.97 -15.00
N PHE A 237 -7.29 6.42 -15.57
CA PHE A 237 -8.19 5.62 -16.39
C PHE A 237 -8.12 6.11 -17.85
N PRO A 238 -8.40 5.25 -18.84
CA PRO A 238 -8.38 5.66 -20.26
C PRO A 238 -9.40 6.77 -20.55
N GLU A 239 -10.57 6.68 -19.92
CA GLU A 239 -11.68 7.61 -20.07
C GLU A 239 -12.62 7.57 -18.84
N PRO A 240 -13.38 8.64 -18.53
CA PRO A 240 -14.30 8.67 -17.39
C PRO A 240 -15.35 7.56 -17.36
N ALA A 241 -15.79 7.07 -18.53
CA ALA A 241 -16.76 5.98 -18.62
C ALA A 241 -16.16 4.58 -18.38
N SER A 242 -14.83 4.49 -18.18
CA SER A 242 -14.15 3.21 -18.02
C SER A 242 -14.72 2.45 -16.82
N PRO A 243 -15.18 1.21 -17.00
CA PRO A 243 -15.74 0.44 -15.90
C PRO A 243 -14.64 -0.02 -14.93
N VAL A 244 -14.96 0.02 -13.62
CA VAL A 244 -14.05 -0.30 -12.51
C VAL A 244 -14.75 -1.28 -11.58
N LEU A 245 -14.14 -2.43 -11.35
CA LEU A 245 -14.59 -3.38 -10.33
C LEU A 245 -13.87 -3.08 -9.00
N GLU A 246 -14.64 -2.83 -7.95
CA GLU A 246 -14.13 -2.61 -6.61
C GLU A 246 -14.41 -3.82 -5.71
N GLU A 247 -13.36 -4.38 -5.12
CA GLU A 247 -13.41 -5.48 -4.16
C GLU A 247 -13.13 -4.98 -2.76
N HIS A 248 -14.15 -4.96 -1.90
CA HIS A 248 -14.05 -4.63 -0.49
C HIS A 248 -13.91 -5.90 0.35
N ARG A 249 -12.76 -6.11 0.99
CA ARG A 249 -12.51 -7.26 1.86
C ARG A 249 -12.58 -6.79 3.31
N ILE A 250 -13.55 -7.29 4.06
CA ILE A 250 -13.70 -6.98 5.48
C ILE A 250 -12.69 -7.84 6.25
N THR A 251 -11.62 -7.21 6.72
CA THR A 251 -10.48 -7.92 7.33
C THR A 251 -10.50 -7.94 8.84
N GLY A 252 -11.37 -7.14 9.46
CA GLY A 252 -11.55 -7.15 10.90
C GLY A 252 -12.59 -6.13 11.36
N TRP A 253 -12.93 -6.20 12.64
CA TRP A 253 -13.85 -5.24 13.26
C TRP A 253 -13.46 -4.90 14.71
N THR A 254 -13.87 -3.72 15.18
CA THR A 254 -13.79 -3.28 16.58
C THR A 254 -15.12 -2.70 17.05
N GLY A 255 -15.23 -2.43 18.35
CA GLY A 255 -16.42 -1.84 18.97
C GLY A 255 -17.48 -2.88 19.38
N ASP A 256 -18.71 -2.40 19.53
CA ASP A 256 -19.93 -3.18 19.71
C ASP A 256 -20.85 -3.01 18.48
N VAL A 257 -22.08 -3.53 18.53
CA VAL A 257 -23.02 -3.43 17.40
C VAL A 257 -23.50 -1.98 17.16
N GLU A 258 -23.45 -1.12 18.17
CA GLU A 258 -23.86 0.29 18.08
C GLU A 258 -22.73 1.15 17.50
N HIS A 259 -21.49 0.91 17.95
CA HIS A 259 -20.26 1.61 17.59
C HIS A 259 -19.36 0.76 16.69
N LEU A 260 -19.96 0.00 15.77
CA LEU A 260 -19.26 -0.95 14.92
C LEU A 260 -18.32 -0.24 13.94
N ARG A 261 -17.04 -0.60 14.00
CA ARG A 261 -16.01 -0.13 13.05
C ARG A 261 -15.43 -1.33 12.30
N LEU A 262 -15.38 -1.25 10.98
CA LEU A 262 -14.85 -2.29 10.10
C LEU A 262 -13.55 -1.84 9.46
N ARG A 263 -12.53 -2.70 9.49
CA ARG A 263 -11.34 -2.50 8.67
C ARG A 263 -11.55 -3.17 7.32
N VAL A 264 -11.51 -2.36 6.26
CA VAL A 264 -11.80 -2.79 4.90
C VAL A 264 -10.57 -2.62 4.04
N GLU A 265 -10.14 -3.70 3.37
CA GLU A 265 -9.16 -3.68 2.29
C GLU A 265 -9.90 -3.54 0.95
N THR A 266 -9.71 -2.44 0.26
CA THR A 266 -10.28 -2.16 -1.05
C THR A 266 -9.23 -2.41 -2.14
N ARG A 267 -9.60 -3.20 -3.16
CA ARG A 267 -8.84 -3.37 -4.40
C ARG A 267 -9.68 -2.92 -5.57
N ARG A 268 -9.08 -2.17 -6.48
CA ARG A 268 -9.73 -1.73 -7.72
C ARG A 268 -9.14 -2.47 -8.90
N TYR A 269 -9.99 -2.91 -9.80
CA TYR A 269 -9.60 -3.55 -11.04
C TYR A 269 -10.26 -2.83 -12.21
N TRP A 270 -9.53 -2.78 -13.32
CA TRP A 270 -10.11 -2.53 -14.62
C TRP A 270 -11.13 -3.63 -14.88
N SER A 271 -12.34 -3.24 -15.32
CA SER A 271 -13.49 -4.14 -15.43
C SER A 271 -13.16 -5.45 -16.15
N PRO A 272 -13.84 -6.55 -15.80
CA PRO A 272 -13.53 -7.84 -16.38
C PRO A 272 -13.72 -7.83 -17.90
N THR A 273 -12.65 -8.15 -18.61
CA THR A 273 -12.70 -8.46 -20.04
C THR A 273 -12.95 -9.96 -20.21
N GLU A 274 -13.75 -10.36 -21.20
CA GLU A 274 -13.81 -11.76 -21.61
C GLU A 274 -12.53 -12.06 -22.39
N PRO A 275 -11.62 -12.90 -21.85
CA PRO A 275 -10.37 -13.21 -22.50
C PRO A 275 -10.60 -14.16 -23.67
N ASP A 276 -9.84 -14.00 -24.74
CA ASP A 276 -9.89 -14.93 -25.87
C ASP A 276 -9.33 -16.33 -25.50
N ALA A 277 -9.39 -17.28 -26.45
CA ALA A 277 -8.92 -18.64 -26.23
C ALA A 277 -7.41 -18.70 -25.96
N ASP A 278 -6.61 -17.87 -26.63
CA ASP A 278 -5.16 -17.89 -26.54
C ASP A 278 -4.68 -17.31 -25.20
N ASP A 279 -5.31 -16.24 -24.73
CA ASP A 279 -5.08 -15.64 -23.41
C ASP A 279 -5.45 -16.60 -22.28
N ARG A 280 -6.56 -17.33 -22.43
CA ARG A 280 -6.98 -18.38 -21.50
C ARG A 280 -5.94 -19.50 -21.44
N GLU A 281 -5.55 -20.05 -22.59
CA GLU A 281 -4.58 -21.13 -22.65
C GLU A 281 -3.21 -20.69 -22.09
N ALA A 282 -2.75 -19.49 -22.44
CA ALA A 282 -1.51 -18.92 -21.92
C ALA A 282 -1.52 -18.79 -20.38
N SER A 283 -2.63 -18.31 -19.81
CA SER A 283 -2.77 -18.14 -18.37
C SER A 283 -2.83 -19.48 -17.62
N VAL A 284 -3.53 -20.46 -18.18
CA VAL A 284 -3.54 -21.84 -17.67
C VAL A 284 -2.16 -22.47 -17.73
N ARG A 285 -1.38 -22.27 -18.79
CA ARG A 285 0.02 -22.73 -18.88
C ARG A 285 0.89 -22.09 -17.80
N ILE A 286 0.72 -20.79 -17.55
CA ILE A 286 1.45 -20.08 -16.48
C ILE A 286 1.08 -20.65 -15.10
N ALA A 287 -0.22 -20.81 -14.80
CA ALA A 287 -0.68 -21.43 -13.55
C ALA A 287 -0.11 -22.84 -13.38
N SER A 288 -0.17 -23.66 -14.43
CA SER A 288 0.38 -25.02 -14.45
C SER A 288 1.86 -25.06 -14.11
N ARG A 289 2.64 -24.13 -14.68
CA ARG A 289 4.06 -23.97 -14.35
C ARG A 289 4.28 -23.58 -12.90
N LEU A 290 3.59 -22.54 -12.42
CA LEU A 290 3.73 -22.04 -11.04
C LEU A 290 3.32 -23.09 -10.00
N ILE A 291 2.25 -23.83 -10.24
CA ILE A 291 1.78 -24.89 -9.33
C ILE A 291 2.74 -26.09 -9.33
N SER A 292 3.31 -26.43 -10.49
CA SER A 292 4.18 -27.61 -10.61
C SER A 292 5.62 -27.35 -10.13
N ARG A 293 6.13 -26.13 -10.31
CA ARG A 293 7.54 -25.76 -10.04
C ARG A 293 7.70 -24.80 -8.86
N GLY A 294 6.68 -24.02 -8.54
CA GLY A 294 6.70 -23.07 -7.45
C GLY A 294 6.68 -23.76 -6.08
N LEU A 295 7.17 -23.03 -5.09
CA LEU A 295 7.05 -23.40 -3.69
C LEU A 295 5.59 -23.22 -3.25
N GLU A 296 4.90 -24.31 -2.87
CA GLU A 296 3.62 -24.21 -2.14
C GLU A 296 3.92 -23.59 -0.76
N VAL A 297 3.47 -22.35 -0.57
CA VAL A 297 3.65 -21.56 0.66
C VAL A 297 2.49 -21.80 1.62
N SER A 298 1.25 -21.86 1.10
CA SER A 298 0.06 -22.21 1.88
C SER A 298 -0.93 -23.06 1.10
N ALA A 299 -1.67 -23.91 1.80
CA ALA A 299 -2.76 -24.73 1.26
C ALA A 299 -3.79 -25.04 2.36
N ARG A 300 -5.01 -24.53 2.23
CA ARG A 300 -6.08 -24.73 3.23
C ARG A 300 -7.45 -24.84 2.59
N LYS A 301 -8.34 -25.59 3.24
CA LYS A 301 -9.77 -25.59 2.91
C LYS A 301 -10.40 -24.29 3.40
N VAL A 302 -11.26 -23.71 2.58
CA VAL A 302 -11.98 -22.47 2.85
C VAL A 302 -13.43 -22.60 2.40
N ARG A 303 -14.34 -21.90 3.07
CA ARG A 303 -15.74 -21.81 2.64
C ARG A 303 -15.94 -20.59 1.73
N SER A 304 -16.74 -20.77 0.70
CA SER A 304 -17.24 -19.68 -0.15
C SER A 304 -18.76 -19.83 -0.32
N TYR A 305 -19.45 -18.72 -0.56
CA TYR A 305 -20.86 -18.76 -0.94
C TYR A 305 -21.02 -18.63 -2.45
N THR A 306 -21.97 -19.38 -3.01
CA THR A 306 -22.40 -19.18 -4.40
C THR A 306 -23.28 -17.93 -4.50
N PRO A 307 -23.45 -17.36 -5.70
CA PRO A 307 -24.41 -16.27 -5.93
C PRO A 307 -25.83 -16.59 -5.43
N GLU A 308 -26.23 -17.85 -5.50
CA GLU A 308 -27.54 -18.37 -5.06
C GLU A 308 -27.62 -18.59 -3.53
N GLY A 309 -26.55 -18.30 -2.78
CA GLY A 309 -26.49 -18.44 -1.32
C GLY A 309 -26.08 -19.84 -0.83
N GLY A 310 -25.76 -20.77 -1.74
CA GLY A 310 -25.23 -22.09 -1.37
C GLY A 310 -23.83 -21.98 -0.77
N THR A 311 -23.40 -22.99 0.00
CA THR A 311 -22.02 -23.08 0.50
C THR A 311 -21.18 -24.02 -0.36
N LEU A 312 -19.95 -23.62 -0.66
CA LEU A 312 -18.94 -24.44 -1.32
C LEU A 312 -17.69 -24.52 -0.45
N GLU A 313 -17.17 -25.74 -0.28
CA GLU A 313 -15.83 -25.95 0.26
C GLU A 313 -14.83 -25.92 -0.90
N LEU A 314 -13.86 -25.02 -0.82
CA LEU A 314 -12.80 -24.85 -1.82
C LEU A 314 -11.42 -25.00 -1.16
N TRP A 315 -10.42 -25.28 -1.96
CA TRP A 315 -9.01 -25.20 -1.59
C TRP A 315 -8.45 -23.85 -2.03
N ARG A 316 -7.93 -23.10 -1.06
CA ARG A 316 -7.08 -21.93 -1.29
C ARG A 316 -5.62 -22.35 -1.21
N GLN A 317 -4.88 -22.15 -2.29
CA GLN A 317 -3.44 -22.46 -2.35
C GLN A 317 -2.64 -21.26 -2.86
N HIS A 318 -1.42 -21.09 -2.36
CA HIS A 318 -0.50 -20.03 -2.75
C HIS A 318 0.85 -20.63 -3.15
N PHE A 319 1.27 -20.34 -4.36
CA PHE A 319 2.53 -20.81 -4.94
C PHE A 319 3.44 -19.64 -5.31
N ILE A 320 4.74 -19.77 -5.04
CA ILE A 320 5.75 -18.75 -5.35
C ILE A 320 6.91 -19.37 -6.16
N GLU A 321 7.19 -18.80 -7.33
CA GLU A 321 8.36 -19.12 -8.16
C GLU A 321 9.42 -18.03 -7.97
N THR A 322 10.41 -18.32 -7.11
CA THR A 322 11.42 -17.34 -6.68
C THR A 322 12.33 -16.87 -7.81
N SER A 323 12.64 -17.76 -8.76
CA SER A 323 13.50 -17.48 -9.93
C SER A 323 12.88 -16.44 -10.86
N SER A 324 11.60 -16.55 -11.18
CA SER A 324 10.90 -15.58 -12.03
C SER A 324 10.26 -14.43 -11.27
N LYS A 325 10.34 -14.44 -9.93
CA LYS A 325 9.63 -13.51 -9.04
C LYS A 325 8.13 -13.42 -9.34
N ARG A 326 7.48 -14.57 -9.50
CA ARG A 326 6.03 -14.67 -9.76
C ARG A 326 5.35 -15.48 -8.67
N GLN A 327 4.07 -15.21 -8.47
CA GLN A 327 3.23 -15.99 -7.57
C GLN A 327 1.83 -16.17 -8.15
N VAL A 328 1.14 -17.21 -7.66
CA VAL A 328 -0.28 -17.43 -7.95
C VAL A 328 -1.02 -17.86 -6.67
N VAL A 329 -2.17 -17.25 -6.43
CA VAL A 329 -3.16 -17.73 -5.44
C VAL A 329 -4.34 -18.32 -6.21
N THR A 330 -4.75 -19.54 -5.86
CA THR A 330 -5.87 -20.23 -6.52
C THR A 330 -6.98 -20.57 -5.55
N LEU A 331 -8.23 -20.47 -6.00
CA LEU A 331 -9.37 -21.17 -5.38
C LEU A 331 -9.80 -22.32 -6.30
N SER A 332 -9.97 -23.50 -5.72
CA SER A 332 -10.25 -24.72 -6.50
C SER A 332 -11.16 -25.70 -5.76
N THR A 333 -11.91 -26.53 -6.47
CA THR A 333 -12.82 -27.53 -5.86
C THR A 333 -12.10 -28.71 -5.22
N ARG A 334 -10.80 -28.89 -5.51
CA ARG A 334 -9.94 -29.93 -4.95
C ARG A 334 -8.51 -29.41 -4.81
N LYS A 335 -7.73 -29.98 -3.89
CA LYS A 335 -6.32 -29.60 -3.72
C LYS A 335 -5.56 -29.89 -5.01
N LEU A 336 -4.97 -28.85 -5.60
CA LEU A 336 -4.13 -28.93 -6.78
C LEU A 336 -2.79 -29.59 -6.42
N ARG A 337 -2.32 -30.50 -7.29
CA ARG A 337 -1.04 -31.20 -7.21
C ARG A 337 -0.28 -31.02 -8.54
N ARG A 338 0.82 -31.74 -8.73
CA ARG A 338 1.53 -31.81 -10.03
C ARG A 338 0.52 -32.26 -11.12
N GLY A 339 0.31 -31.42 -12.12
CA GLY A 339 -0.77 -31.56 -13.10
C GLY A 339 -1.99 -30.71 -12.69
N VAL A 340 -2.15 -29.57 -13.37
CA VAL A 340 -3.29 -28.68 -13.13
C VAL A 340 -4.45 -29.16 -13.99
N ASP A 341 -5.57 -29.40 -13.34
CA ASP A 341 -6.87 -29.51 -14.00
C ASP A 341 -7.54 -28.13 -13.96
N PRO A 342 -7.60 -27.41 -15.10
CA PRO A 342 -8.24 -26.10 -15.16
C PRO A 342 -9.73 -26.16 -14.79
N ALA A 343 -10.38 -27.30 -15.00
CA ALA A 343 -11.79 -27.49 -14.63
C ALA A 343 -11.99 -27.46 -13.10
N ALA A 344 -10.97 -27.76 -12.31
CA ALA A 344 -11.04 -27.65 -10.85
C ALA A 344 -10.87 -26.22 -10.33
N ILE A 345 -10.36 -25.28 -11.13
CA ILE A 345 -10.04 -23.92 -10.70
C ILE A 345 -11.26 -23.00 -10.87
N VAL A 346 -11.60 -22.28 -9.81
CA VAL A 346 -12.67 -21.27 -9.81
C VAL A 346 -12.09 -19.85 -9.89
N GLU A 347 -10.90 -19.65 -9.32
CA GLU A 347 -10.23 -18.35 -9.29
C GLU A 347 -8.71 -18.51 -9.38
N MET A 348 -8.04 -17.62 -10.11
CA MET A 348 -6.59 -17.47 -10.12
C MET A 348 -6.21 -16.00 -9.96
N ARG A 349 -5.25 -15.72 -9.08
CA ARG A 349 -4.66 -14.38 -8.90
C ARG A 349 -3.18 -14.45 -9.18
N PHE A 350 -2.74 -13.89 -10.30
CA PHE A 350 -1.33 -13.82 -10.67
C PHE A 350 -0.75 -12.49 -10.26
N SER A 351 0.46 -12.45 -9.71
CA SER A 351 1.14 -11.18 -9.44
C SER A 351 2.67 -11.35 -9.37
N ALA A 352 3.37 -10.21 -9.34
CA ALA A 352 4.80 -10.20 -9.06
C ALA A 352 5.04 -10.51 -7.58
N TRP A 353 5.93 -11.46 -7.30
CA TRP A 353 6.38 -11.74 -5.94
C TRP A 353 7.54 -10.82 -5.54
N ARG A 354 7.49 -10.31 -4.31
CA ARG A 354 8.55 -9.49 -3.72
C ARG A 354 8.91 -10.06 -2.34
N PRO A 355 10.16 -10.50 -2.10
CA PRO A 355 10.56 -11.14 -0.84
C PRO A 355 10.25 -10.29 0.40
N GLY A 356 10.46 -8.98 0.34
CA GLY A 356 10.18 -8.05 1.45
C GLY A 356 8.71 -7.67 1.62
N LYS A 357 7.79 -8.23 0.80
CA LYS A 357 6.35 -7.94 0.82
C LYS A 357 5.53 -9.22 0.52
N PRO A 358 5.50 -10.21 1.43
CA PRO A 358 4.90 -11.54 1.21
C PRO A 358 3.46 -11.55 0.71
N ARG A 359 2.63 -10.62 1.20
CA ARG A 359 1.21 -10.53 0.88
C ARG A 359 0.91 -9.43 -0.14
N SER A 360 1.92 -9.02 -0.89
CA SER A 360 1.74 -7.96 -1.86
C SER A 360 1.50 -8.51 -3.24
N TYR A 361 0.42 -8.06 -3.87
CA TYR A 361 -0.03 -8.56 -5.16
C TYR A 361 0.10 -7.47 -6.22
N ALA A 362 1.31 -6.92 -6.37
CA ALA A 362 1.55 -5.87 -7.37
C ALA A 362 1.16 -6.36 -8.77
N ASP A 363 0.44 -5.50 -9.49
CA ASP A 363 -0.03 -5.75 -10.86
C ASP A 363 -0.83 -7.08 -10.96
N GLU A 364 -1.68 -7.33 -9.95
CA GLU A 364 -2.51 -8.55 -9.89
C GLU A 364 -3.39 -8.68 -11.12
N ILE A 365 -3.40 -9.87 -11.72
CA ILE A 365 -4.36 -10.27 -12.73
C ILE A 365 -5.29 -11.29 -12.09
N LEU A 366 -6.54 -10.89 -11.89
CA LEU A 366 -7.60 -11.72 -11.34
C LEU A 366 -8.33 -12.42 -12.49
N TRP A 367 -8.38 -13.73 -12.41
CA TRP A 367 -9.18 -14.59 -13.27
C TRP A 367 -10.27 -15.24 -12.45
N THR A 368 -11.52 -15.02 -12.84
CA THR A 368 -12.68 -15.63 -12.20
C THR A 368 -13.45 -16.44 -13.20
N ARG A 369 -13.80 -17.66 -12.82
CA ARG A 369 -14.70 -18.48 -13.60
C ARG A 369 -16.11 -18.30 -13.05
N ALA A 370 -17.03 -17.82 -13.89
CA ALA A 370 -18.44 -17.91 -13.59
C ALA A 370 -18.78 -19.39 -13.42
N LEU A 371 -19.25 -19.77 -12.24
CA LEU A 371 -19.78 -21.11 -12.04
C LEU A 371 -21.03 -21.24 -12.94
N PRO A 372 -21.22 -22.39 -13.62
CA PRO A 372 -22.39 -22.57 -14.47
C PRO A 372 -23.65 -22.38 -13.63
N THR A 373 -24.47 -21.38 -13.97
CA THR A 373 -25.86 -21.34 -13.52
C THR A 373 -26.66 -22.37 -14.30
N ALA A 374 -27.76 -22.87 -13.73
CA ALA A 374 -28.61 -23.84 -14.41
C ALA A 374 -29.07 -23.29 -15.78
N GLY A 375 -28.57 -23.89 -16.87
CA GLY A 375 -28.88 -23.50 -18.26
C GLY A 375 -27.74 -22.83 -19.06
N ALA A 376 -26.56 -22.61 -18.46
CA ALA A 376 -25.36 -22.19 -19.19
C ALA A 376 -24.38 -23.36 -19.35
N ASP A 377 -24.19 -23.83 -20.59
CA ASP A 377 -23.37 -25.03 -20.88
C ASP A 377 -21.86 -24.81 -20.74
N GLU A 378 -21.38 -23.56 -20.75
CA GLU A 378 -19.95 -23.25 -20.63
C GLU A 378 -19.65 -22.22 -19.54
N ALA A 379 -18.71 -22.60 -18.66
CA ALA A 379 -18.17 -21.73 -17.64
C ALA A 379 -17.34 -20.61 -18.29
N ARG A 380 -17.83 -19.36 -18.19
CA ARG A 380 -17.12 -18.20 -18.76
C ARG A 380 -16.04 -17.70 -17.82
N TRP A 381 -14.85 -17.45 -18.37
CA TRP A 381 -13.76 -16.81 -17.66
C TRP A 381 -13.87 -15.30 -17.82
N GLN A 382 -13.56 -14.60 -16.74
CA GLN A 382 -13.46 -13.16 -16.67
C GLN A 382 -12.06 -12.79 -16.20
N ARG A 383 -11.48 -11.77 -16.82
CA ARG A 383 -10.12 -11.30 -16.52
C ARG A 383 -10.15 -9.83 -16.13
N SER A 384 -9.69 -9.53 -14.92
CA SER A 384 -9.60 -8.18 -14.39
C SER A 384 -8.14 -7.84 -14.04
N LEU A 385 -7.72 -6.62 -14.37
CA LEU A 385 -6.35 -6.14 -14.10
C LEU A 385 -6.39 -5.14 -12.95
N MET A 386 -5.60 -5.37 -11.91
CA MET A 386 -5.59 -4.51 -10.74
C MET A 386 -4.99 -3.13 -11.04
N VAL A 387 -5.66 -2.08 -10.57
CA VAL A 387 -5.14 -0.72 -10.53
C VAL A 387 -4.05 -0.66 -9.45
N ARG A 388 -2.88 -0.11 -9.78
CA ARG A 388 -1.73 -0.13 -8.87
C ARG A 388 -1.82 0.94 -7.77
N GLU A 389 -1.98 0.53 -6.51
CA GLU A 389 -2.17 1.44 -5.36
C GLU A 389 -0.91 1.65 -4.46
N ALA A 390 0.22 2.09 -5.03
CA ALA A 390 1.42 2.58 -4.27
C ALA A 390 2.21 1.58 -3.39
N GLY A 391 3.35 2.01 -2.82
CA GLY A 391 4.55 1.17 -2.92
C GLY A 391 5.71 1.16 -1.93
N HIS A 392 5.60 1.63 -0.69
CA HIS A 392 6.73 1.57 0.25
C HIS A 392 6.72 0.38 1.21
N VAL A 393 7.91 0.04 1.74
CA VAL A 393 8.11 -1.07 2.70
C VAL A 393 7.92 -0.57 4.14
N THR A 394 8.13 0.73 4.35
CA THR A 394 7.93 1.55 5.55
C THR A 394 6.50 2.09 5.64
N HIS A 395 6.23 3.09 6.49
CA HIS A 395 4.91 3.65 6.84
C HIS A 395 3.94 2.64 7.48
N LEU A 396 4.47 1.78 8.35
CA LEU A 396 3.65 0.82 9.09
C LEU A 396 3.14 1.40 10.41
N ALA A 397 3.93 2.28 11.03
CA ALA A 397 3.72 2.82 12.38
C ALA A 397 3.34 4.31 12.39
N GLY A 398 3.10 4.93 11.24
CA GLY A 398 2.84 6.38 11.17
C GLY A 398 4.04 7.25 11.55
N GLU A 399 5.26 6.69 11.49
CA GLU A 399 6.54 7.40 11.71
C GLU A 399 7.16 7.92 10.41
N ASP A 400 6.62 7.48 9.28
CA ASP A 400 7.16 7.74 7.96
C ASP A 400 6.17 8.54 7.11
N ALA A 401 6.66 9.53 6.34
CA ALA A 401 5.86 10.30 5.39
C ALA A 401 6.63 10.52 4.09
N ASP A 402 5.95 10.28 2.96
CA ASP A 402 6.42 10.78 1.67
C ASP A 402 5.92 12.19 1.47
N ILE A 403 6.82 13.08 1.09
CA ILE A 403 6.53 14.50 1.06
C ILE A 403 7.11 15.05 -0.24
N SER A 404 6.28 15.75 -1.01
CA SER A 404 6.76 16.38 -2.24
C SER A 404 7.91 17.33 -1.93
N TRP A 405 8.76 17.57 -2.91
CA TRP A 405 9.62 18.74 -2.87
C TRP A 405 8.79 20.01 -2.83
N VAL A 406 9.36 21.08 -2.28
CA VAL A 406 8.81 22.41 -2.51
C VAL A 406 9.17 22.79 -3.93
N THR A 407 8.18 23.19 -4.73
CA THR A 407 8.38 23.45 -6.16
C THR A 407 8.15 24.90 -6.52
N VAL A 408 8.96 25.43 -7.43
CA VAL A 408 8.77 26.75 -8.03
C VAL A 408 7.38 26.81 -8.67
N GLY A 409 6.58 27.79 -8.26
CA GLY A 409 5.22 28.01 -8.76
C GLY A 409 4.19 26.95 -8.36
N ASN A 410 4.52 26.00 -7.48
CA ASN A 410 3.61 24.93 -7.02
C ASN A 410 3.01 24.05 -8.13
N LEU A 411 3.74 23.90 -9.23
CA LEU A 411 3.18 23.32 -10.45
C LEU A 411 3.26 21.79 -10.51
N ARG A 412 4.18 21.14 -9.77
CA ARG A 412 4.60 19.75 -10.06
C ARG A 412 4.96 18.94 -8.81
N HIS A 413 3.99 18.72 -7.93
CA HIS A 413 4.18 17.85 -6.75
C HIS A 413 4.25 16.37 -7.16
N PHE A 414 5.17 15.60 -6.56
CA PHE A 414 5.39 14.17 -6.84
C PHE A 414 5.82 13.80 -8.27
N ALA A 415 6.05 14.79 -9.14
CA ALA A 415 6.61 14.59 -10.46
C ALA A 415 8.14 14.60 -10.41
N VAL A 416 8.78 13.80 -11.26
CA VAL A 416 10.24 13.82 -11.42
C VAL A 416 10.60 15.01 -12.30
N ASP A 417 10.67 16.19 -11.68
CA ASP A 417 11.10 17.42 -12.31
C ASP A 417 12.09 18.15 -11.42
N PHE A 418 13.37 17.98 -11.73
CA PHE A 418 14.46 18.59 -10.97
C PHE A 418 14.53 20.10 -11.14
N ASP A 419 14.03 20.64 -12.25
CA ASP A 419 14.06 22.08 -12.51
C ASP A 419 12.93 22.79 -11.76
N ALA A 420 11.84 22.07 -11.46
CA ALA A 420 10.78 22.56 -10.61
C ALA A 420 11.15 22.59 -9.12
N ILE A 421 12.17 21.86 -8.65
CA ILE A 421 12.53 21.85 -7.22
C ILE A 421 13.10 23.21 -6.82
N ASP A 422 12.39 23.90 -5.92
CA ASP A 422 12.94 25.06 -5.23
C ASP A 422 13.86 24.57 -4.12
N VAL A 423 15.17 24.62 -4.38
CA VAL A 423 16.17 24.09 -3.44
C VAL A 423 16.24 24.91 -2.15
N GLU A 424 16.02 26.22 -2.22
CA GLU A 424 16.08 27.09 -1.05
C GLU A 424 14.89 26.82 -0.14
N GLN A 425 13.69 26.82 -0.71
CA GLN A 425 12.47 26.52 0.04
C GLN A 425 12.45 25.07 0.52
N THR A 426 12.92 24.12 -0.30
CA THR A 426 13.08 22.73 0.12
C THR A 426 14.06 22.62 1.30
N TRP A 427 15.16 23.36 1.29
CA TRP A 427 16.08 23.34 2.43
C TRP A 427 15.49 23.97 3.70
N ALA A 428 14.77 25.09 3.56
CA ALA A 428 14.04 25.70 4.67
C ALA A 428 13.02 24.70 5.26
N TRP A 429 12.25 24.04 4.39
CA TRP A 429 11.34 22.96 4.77
C TRP A 429 12.02 21.84 5.57
N LEU A 430 13.16 21.32 5.12
CA LEU A 430 13.89 20.29 5.87
C LEU A 430 14.41 20.79 7.22
N GLY A 431 14.76 22.07 7.32
CA GLY A 431 15.13 22.71 8.58
C GLY A 431 13.93 22.83 9.54
N HIS A 432 12.76 23.21 9.02
CA HIS A 432 11.51 23.29 9.77
C HIS A 432 11.06 21.93 10.30
N LEU A 433 11.29 20.86 9.54
CA LEU A 433 11.10 19.49 10.02
C LEU A 433 12.00 19.18 11.22
N GLU A 434 13.30 19.50 11.15
CA GLU A 434 14.24 19.22 12.24
C GLU A 434 13.91 20.03 13.51
N ALA A 435 13.54 21.30 13.35
CA ALA A 435 13.13 22.16 14.46
C ALA A 435 11.84 21.69 15.12
N ALA A 436 10.82 21.34 14.32
CA ALA A 436 9.56 20.82 14.84
C ALA A 436 9.74 19.46 15.53
N ALA A 437 10.59 18.59 14.99
CA ALA A 437 10.95 17.31 15.59
C ALA A 437 11.62 17.49 16.97
N GLN A 438 12.54 18.44 17.09
CA GLN A 438 13.16 18.80 18.36
C GLN A 438 12.15 19.37 19.38
N GLU A 439 11.23 20.24 18.93
CA GLU A 439 10.19 20.81 19.80
C GLU A 439 9.23 19.74 20.35
N VAL A 440 8.82 18.80 19.50
CA VAL A 440 7.96 17.67 19.90
C VAL A 440 8.71 16.66 20.77
N GLY A 441 10.04 16.70 20.80
CA GLY A 441 10.87 15.79 21.59
C GLY A 441 11.13 14.44 20.90
N VAL A 442 11.03 14.38 19.57
CA VAL A 442 11.28 13.17 18.78
C VAL A 442 12.29 13.49 17.68
N PRO A 443 13.52 12.93 17.70
CA PRO A 443 14.51 13.23 16.67
C PRO A 443 14.10 12.63 15.32
N ILE A 444 14.49 13.30 14.24
CA ILE A 444 14.43 12.70 12.90
C ILE A 444 15.49 11.59 12.82
N ASP A 445 15.06 10.36 12.52
CA ASP A 445 15.96 9.24 12.27
C ASP A 445 16.66 9.41 10.91
N ARG A 446 15.88 9.71 9.86
CA ARG A 446 16.42 9.93 8.51
C ARG A 446 15.46 10.66 7.59
N ILE A 447 16.02 11.29 6.57
CA ILE A 447 15.31 11.79 5.39
C ILE A 447 15.94 11.12 4.16
N LEU A 448 15.20 10.23 3.50
CA LEU A 448 15.69 9.56 2.30
C LEU A 448 15.45 10.43 1.06
N VAL A 449 16.49 10.56 0.24
CA VAL A 449 16.48 11.38 -0.97
C VAL A 449 17.17 10.64 -2.11
N ASP A 450 16.72 10.86 -3.35
CA ASP A 450 17.40 10.30 -4.51
C ASP A 450 18.81 10.93 -4.66
N PRO A 451 19.84 10.14 -5.06
CA PRO A 451 21.17 10.66 -5.31
C PRO A 451 21.20 11.87 -6.28
N ARG A 452 20.27 11.94 -7.23
CA ARG A 452 20.17 13.07 -8.17
C ARG A 452 19.66 14.32 -7.48
N VAL A 453 18.67 14.21 -6.58
CA VAL A 453 18.18 15.35 -5.79
C VAL A 453 19.24 15.83 -4.80
N LYS A 454 19.92 14.92 -4.06
CA LYS A 454 21.01 15.34 -3.17
C LYS A 454 22.12 16.05 -3.94
N ARG A 455 22.45 15.58 -5.15
CA ARG A 455 23.42 16.25 -6.03
C ARG A 455 22.93 17.63 -6.47
N LEU A 456 21.66 17.78 -6.85
CA LEU A 456 21.05 19.07 -7.17
C LEU A 456 21.17 20.03 -5.98
N MET A 457 20.71 19.62 -4.81
CA MET A 457 20.76 20.42 -3.59
C MET A 457 22.20 20.82 -3.25
N SER A 458 23.15 19.88 -3.33
CA SER A 458 24.56 20.13 -2.98
C SER A 458 25.23 21.25 -3.79
N ARG A 459 24.75 21.50 -5.02
CA ARG A 459 25.26 22.56 -5.91
C ARG A 459 24.76 23.93 -5.52
N LYS A 460 23.61 24.02 -4.86
CA LYS A 460 22.95 25.28 -4.47
C LYS A 460 23.15 25.61 -2.99
N LEU A 461 23.29 24.59 -2.14
CA LEU A 461 23.53 24.79 -0.71
C LEU A 461 24.93 25.33 -0.42
N SER A 462 24.98 26.27 0.51
CA SER A 462 26.21 26.84 1.07
C SER A 462 27.07 25.78 1.78
N ARG A 463 28.34 26.11 2.02
CA ARG A 463 29.24 25.25 2.81
C ARG A 463 28.75 25.08 4.25
N ALA A 464 28.14 26.10 4.84
CA ALA A 464 27.59 26.04 6.19
C ALA A 464 26.42 25.05 6.28
N GLN A 465 25.46 25.13 5.34
CA GLN A 465 24.33 24.20 5.26
C GLN A 465 24.79 22.75 5.07
N LYS A 466 25.82 22.52 4.25
CA LYS A 466 26.39 21.18 4.05
C LYS A 466 27.20 20.65 5.25
N ARG A 467 27.47 21.49 6.26
CA ARG A 467 28.15 21.09 7.49
C ARG A 467 27.19 20.77 8.64
N THR A 468 25.89 20.99 8.46
CA THR A 468 24.91 20.67 9.52
C THR A 468 24.74 19.17 9.71
N ARG A 469 24.21 18.80 10.88
CA ARG A 469 23.78 17.44 11.19
C ARG A 469 22.71 16.97 10.20
N LEU A 470 21.73 17.82 9.89
CA LEU A 470 20.70 17.56 8.88
C LEU A 470 21.28 17.04 7.56
N TRP A 471 22.32 17.68 7.01
CA TRP A 471 22.91 17.27 5.74
C TRP A 471 23.74 15.98 5.81
N ASN A 472 24.55 15.85 6.86
CA ASN A 472 25.56 14.79 6.98
C ASN A 472 25.05 13.52 7.65
N GLU A 473 24.09 13.64 8.57
CA GLU A 473 23.59 12.56 9.41
C GLU A 473 22.13 12.24 9.17
N THR A 474 21.29 13.23 8.90
CA THR A 474 19.86 12.98 8.76
C THR A 474 19.49 12.63 7.32
N ILE A 475 20.01 13.37 6.33
CA ILE A 475 19.74 13.10 4.91
C ILE A 475 20.54 11.89 4.43
N ARG A 476 19.83 10.82 4.04
CA ARG A 476 20.37 9.56 3.55
C ARG A 476 19.97 9.32 2.09
N LEU A 477 20.82 8.60 1.36
CA LEU A 477 20.58 8.31 -0.06
C LEU A 477 19.72 7.06 -0.22
N ALA A 478 18.66 7.16 -1.01
CA ALA A 478 17.88 6.03 -1.47
C ALA A 478 17.27 6.33 -2.85
N SER A 479 17.45 5.43 -3.81
CA SER A 479 16.86 5.57 -5.16
C SER A 479 15.33 5.61 -5.12
N GLY A 480 14.71 6.26 -6.11
CA GLY A 480 13.24 6.30 -6.26
C GLY A 480 12.53 7.41 -5.47
N HIS A 481 13.31 8.28 -4.83
CA HIS A 481 12.84 9.46 -4.09
C HIS A 481 13.22 10.74 -4.88
N ASP A 482 12.94 10.76 -6.19
CA ASP A 482 13.24 11.87 -7.08
C ASP A 482 12.06 12.84 -7.22
N GLY A 483 10.82 12.36 -7.08
CA GLY A 483 9.62 13.22 -6.98
C GLY A 483 9.22 13.64 -5.56
N HIS A 484 9.85 13.07 -4.53
CA HIS A 484 9.53 13.30 -3.11
C HIS A 484 10.72 12.96 -2.22
N HIS A 485 10.72 13.38 -0.96
CA HIS A 485 11.56 12.80 0.09
C HIS A 485 10.74 11.93 1.02
N HIS A 486 11.42 10.98 1.65
CA HIS A 486 10.83 10.12 2.67
C HIS A 486 11.36 10.53 4.05
N LEU A 487 10.51 11.17 4.85
CA LEU A 487 10.80 11.51 6.24
C LEU A 487 10.54 10.30 7.14
N ARG A 488 11.46 10.02 8.07
CA ARG A 488 11.24 9.08 9.16
C ARG A 488 11.68 9.67 10.50
N LEU A 489 10.80 9.60 11.49
CA LEU A 489 11.13 9.91 12.89
C LEU A 489 11.72 8.69 13.61
N ALA A 490 12.51 8.93 14.66
CA ALA A 490 12.80 7.89 15.63
C ALA A 490 11.49 7.42 16.30
N PRO A 491 11.41 6.16 16.78
CA PRO A 491 10.21 5.69 17.44
C PRO A 491 9.80 6.62 18.58
N PRO A 492 8.64 7.29 18.51
CA PRO A 492 8.24 8.23 19.54
C PRO A 492 7.92 7.46 20.81
N ASP A 493 8.42 7.94 21.94
CA ASP A 493 8.00 7.46 23.25
C ASP A 493 6.63 8.05 23.63
N GLU A 494 6.12 7.66 24.80
CA GLU A 494 4.85 8.16 25.31
C GLU A 494 4.86 9.69 25.49
N ALA A 495 5.98 10.27 25.93
CA ALA A 495 6.10 11.70 26.16
C ALA A 495 6.01 12.50 24.85
N ALA A 496 6.69 12.06 23.79
CA ALA A 496 6.64 12.67 22.47
C ALA A 496 5.23 12.57 21.86
N ASN A 497 4.55 11.44 22.00
CA ASN A 497 3.17 11.30 21.53
C ASN A 497 2.18 12.19 22.32
N LEU A 498 2.36 12.32 23.63
CA LEU A 498 1.57 13.25 24.45
C LEU A 498 1.82 14.71 24.05
N ALA A 499 3.08 15.09 23.77
CA ALA A 499 3.44 16.42 23.27
C ALA A 499 2.84 16.68 21.88
N GLY A 500 2.85 15.69 20.99
CA GLY A 500 2.19 15.73 19.70
C GLY A 500 0.68 15.93 19.83
N MET A 501 0.01 15.14 20.67
CA MET A 501 -1.43 15.30 20.94
C MET A 501 -1.78 16.67 21.53
N LYS A 502 -0.95 17.18 22.44
CA LYS A 502 -1.11 18.53 22.98
C LYS A 502 -1.06 19.58 21.87
N THR A 503 -0.05 19.49 21.00
CA THR A 503 0.09 20.36 19.82
C THR A 503 -1.16 20.29 18.94
N LEU A 504 -1.60 19.10 18.54
CA LEU A 504 -2.77 18.93 17.67
C LEU A 504 -4.03 19.57 18.27
N ARG A 505 -4.23 19.43 19.59
CA ARG A 505 -5.36 20.07 20.30
C ARG A 505 -5.24 21.59 20.39
N GLU A 506 -4.03 22.13 20.50
CA GLU A 506 -3.79 23.59 20.47
C GLU A 506 -4.11 24.17 19.09
N LEU A 507 -3.64 23.49 18.04
CA LEU A 507 -3.84 23.89 16.65
C LEU A 507 -5.33 23.82 16.25
N SER A 508 -6.04 22.74 16.59
CA SER A 508 -7.48 22.65 16.32
C SER A 508 -8.31 23.71 17.07
N ARG A 509 -7.88 24.12 18.27
CA ARG A 509 -8.55 25.20 19.02
C ARG A 509 -8.35 26.55 18.35
N TYR A 510 -7.13 26.84 17.89
CA TYR A 510 -6.81 28.10 17.24
C TYR A 510 -7.68 28.32 15.99
N ALA A 511 -7.82 27.29 15.16
CA ALA A 511 -8.60 27.36 13.95
C ALA A 511 -10.10 27.62 14.18
N LEU A 512 -10.70 26.99 15.20
CA LEU A 512 -12.10 27.23 15.56
C LEU A 512 -12.32 28.68 16.01
N THR A 513 -11.34 29.27 16.69
CA THR A 513 -11.43 30.67 17.13
C THR A 513 -11.18 31.65 15.99
N SER A 514 -10.27 31.38 15.05
CA SER A 514 -9.98 32.28 13.93
C SER A 514 -11.12 32.37 12.91
N THR A 515 -11.93 31.32 12.76
CA THR A 515 -13.13 31.33 11.90
C THR A 515 -14.31 32.13 12.48
N SER A 516 -14.21 32.58 13.73
CA SER A 516 -15.26 33.36 14.41
C SER A 516 -15.00 34.88 14.44
N GLY A 517 -13.96 35.36 13.74
CA GLY A 517 -13.80 36.79 13.47
C GLY A 517 -15.04 37.35 12.73
N PRO A 518 -15.45 38.60 12.99
CA PRO A 518 -16.61 39.18 12.33
C PRO A 518 -16.40 39.06 10.82
N ALA A 519 -17.34 38.39 10.14
CA ALA A 519 -17.31 38.22 8.70
C ALA A 519 -17.04 39.57 8.05
N SER A 520 -15.80 39.79 7.63
CA SER A 520 -15.46 40.95 6.83
C SER A 520 -16.24 40.79 5.54
N SER A 521 -17.20 41.70 5.33
CA SER A 521 -18.11 41.76 4.20
C SER A 521 -17.40 42.15 2.89
N ALA A 522 -16.20 41.61 2.66
CA ALA A 522 -15.53 41.72 1.37
C ALA A 522 -16.08 40.59 0.49
N ALA A 523 -17.11 40.93 -0.27
CA ALA A 523 -17.65 40.08 -1.33
C ALA A 523 -16.50 39.62 -2.24
N ALA A 524 -16.29 38.31 -2.31
CA ALA A 524 -15.45 37.73 -3.36
C ALA A 524 -16.06 38.16 -4.72
N PRO A 525 -15.28 38.74 -5.65
CA PRO A 525 -15.79 39.03 -6.98
C PRO A 525 -16.15 37.70 -7.66
N ASN A 526 -17.38 37.62 -8.18
CA ASN A 526 -17.83 36.52 -9.03
C ASN A 526 -16.77 36.26 -10.12
N PRO A 527 -16.32 35.01 -10.33
CA PRO A 527 -15.52 34.70 -11.51
C PRO A 527 -16.37 34.98 -12.75
N ALA A 528 -15.85 35.85 -13.63
CA ALA A 528 -16.49 36.17 -14.90
C ALA A 528 -16.70 34.88 -15.73
N PRO A 529 -17.84 34.73 -16.41
CA PRO A 529 -18.07 33.60 -17.30
C PRO A 529 -17.03 33.62 -18.42
N MET A 530 -16.30 32.52 -18.59
CA MET A 530 -15.39 32.34 -19.71
C MET A 530 -16.19 32.39 -21.01
N ALA A 531 -15.85 33.35 -21.87
CA ALA A 531 -16.40 33.47 -23.21
C ALA A 531 -15.93 32.29 -24.08
N GLU A 532 -16.89 31.60 -24.71
CA GLU A 532 -16.65 30.61 -25.75
C GLU A 532 -15.88 31.26 -26.91
N SER A 533 -14.70 30.73 -27.21
CA SER A 533 -13.97 31.06 -28.44
C SER A 533 -14.48 30.18 -29.57
N THR A 534 -15.08 30.82 -30.57
CA THR A 534 -15.46 30.20 -31.85
C THR A 534 -14.20 29.97 -32.70
N PRO A 535 -14.04 28.82 -33.39
CA PRO A 535 -12.91 28.61 -34.29
C PRO A 535 -13.14 29.35 -35.61
N THR A 536 -12.13 30.12 -36.03
CA THR A 536 -12.06 30.69 -37.38
C THR A 536 -11.58 29.60 -38.36
N PRO A 537 -12.17 29.45 -39.55
CA PRO A 537 -11.68 28.50 -40.55
C PRO A 537 -10.51 29.11 -41.34
N SER A 538 -9.40 28.40 -41.42
CA SER A 538 -8.32 28.66 -42.38
C SER A 538 -8.54 27.85 -43.67
N ARG A 539 -8.29 28.52 -44.79
CA ARG A 539 -8.26 27.98 -46.16
C ARG A 539 -7.26 26.85 -46.36
#